data_AF-A0A7X9X4P8-F1
#
_entry.id   AF-A0A7X9X4P8-F1
#
_cell.length_a   1.000
_cell.length_b   1.000
_cell.length_c   1.000
_cell.angle_alpha   90.00
_cell.angle_beta   90.00
_cell.angle_gamma   90.00
#
_symmetry.space_group_name_H-M   'P 1'
#
loop_
_entity.id
_entity.type
_entity.pdbx_description
1 polymer ?
#
loop_
_entity_poly.entity_id
_entity_poly.type
_entity_poly.pdbx_seq_one_letter_code
_entity_poly.pdbx_strand_id
1 'polypeptide(L)' 'MSQPEPNIDEVVRSIAEETDTPADTVSRMYADTLADYRHEARVFDYVPLFAAKKVRNELRHKSHRKH' A
#
# COMPACT_ATOMS: atom_id res chain seq x y z
N MET A 1 10.19 -5.96 -6.98
CA MET A 1 10.35 -4.87 -7.95
C MET A 1 9.38 -3.79 -7.51
N SER A 2 9.87 -2.75 -6.86
CA SER A 2 9.03 -1.59 -6.54
C SER A 2 8.72 -0.89 -7.86
N GLN A 3 7.44 -0.70 -8.21
CA GLN A 3 7.10 0.18 -9.32
C GLN A 3 7.74 1.55 -9.03
N PRO A 4 8.29 2.24 -10.05
CA PRO A 4 8.70 3.62 -9.87
C PRO A 4 7.48 4.41 -9.41
N GLU A 5 7.58 5.07 -8.26
CA GLU A 5 6.52 5.95 -7.77
C GLU A 5 6.19 6.95 -8.89
N PRO A 6 4.91 7.10 -9.27
CA PRO A 6 4.54 8.04 -10.34
C PRO A 6 4.97 9.45 -9.93
N ASN A 7 5.51 10.21 -10.88
CA ASN A 7 5.84 11.61 -10.64
C ASN A 7 4.54 12.38 -10.40
N ILE A 8 4.30 12.74 -9.13
CA ILE A 8 3.04 13.36 -8.68
C ILE A 8 2.77 14.65 -9.45
N ASP A 9 3.81 15.42 -9.78
CA ASP A 9 3.66 16.70 -10.49
C ASP A 9 3.17 16.51 -11.94
N GLU A 10 3.56 15.43 -12.60
CA GLU A 10 3.09 15.09 -13.95
C GLU A 10 1.62 14.63 -13.92
N VAL A 11 1.25 13.83 -12.91
CA VAL A 11 -0.13 13.37 -12.72
C VAL A 11 -1.07 14.55 -12.44
N VAL A 12 -0.68 15.43 -11.54
CA VAL A 12 -1.45 16.64 -11.22
C VAL A 12 -1.62 17.54 -12.44
N ARG A 13 -0.54 17.73 -13.23
CA ARG A 13 -0.60 18.54 -14.46
C ARG A 13 -1.55 17.95 -15.50
N SER A 14 -1.45 16.64 -15.76
CA SER A 14 -2.34 15.95 -16.71
C SER A 14 -3.80 16.12 -16.32
N ILE A 15 -4.14 15.88 -15.05
CA ILE A 15 -5.51 16.02 -14.55
C ILE A 15 -6.00 17.47 -14.67
N ALA A 16 -5.15 18.45 -14.36
CA ALA A 16 -5.48 19.87 -14.49
C ALA A 16 -5.81 20.26 -15.94
N GLU A 17 -5.00 19.80 -16.90
CA GLU A 17 -5.22 20.03 -18.33
C GLU A 17 -6.49 19.32 -18.84
N GLU A 18 -6.73 18.07 -18.41
CA GLU A 18 -7.89 17.26 -18.83
C GLU A 18 -9.23 17.79 -18.29
N THR A 19 -9.22 18.38 -17.09
CA THR A 19 -10.42 18.81 -16.37
C THR A 19 -10.65 20.31 -16.42
N ASP A 20 -9.80 21.06 -17.14
CA ASP A 20 -9.79 22.53 -17.16
C ASP A 20 -9.85 23.13 -15.74
N THR A 21 -9.10 22.51 -14.82
CA THR A 21 -9.09 22.87 -13.39
C THR A 21 -7.71 23.37 -12.99
N PRO A 22 -7.58 24.42 -12.14
CA PRO A 22 -6.27 24.91 -11.71
C PRO A 22 -5.44 23.82 -11.03
N ALA A 23 -4.17 23.72 -11.41
CA ALA A 23 -3.24 22.72 -10.90
C ALA A 23 -3.12 22.74 -9.36
N ASP A 24 -3.20 23.92 -8.72
CA ASP A 24 -3.22 24.03 -7.25
C ASP A 24 -4.43 23.35 -6.62
N THR A 25 -5.59 23.42 -7.27
CA THR A 25 -6.83 22.77 -6.80
C THR A 25 -6.73 21.26 -6.96
N VAL A 26 -6.25 20.80 -8.12
CA VAL A 26 -6.01 19.38 -8.40
C VAL A 26 -4.97 18.80 -7.44
N SER A 27 -3.88 19.52 -7.18
CA SER A 27 -2.83 19.12 -6.24
C SER A 27 -3.39 18.89 -4.83
N ARG A 28 -4.23 19.82 -4.34
CA ARG A 28 -4.89 19.68 -3.03
C ARG A 28 -5.82 18.47 -3.01
N MET A 29 -6.71 18.34 -4.01
CA MET A 29 -7.65 17.21 -4.08
C MET A 29 -6.94 15.86 -4.21
N TYR A 30 -5.86 15.80 -4.98
CA TYR A 30 -5.05 14.60 -5.14
C TYR A 30 -4.37 14.21 -3.83
N ALA A 31 -3.80 15.18 -3.11
CA ALA A 31 -3.18 14.96 -1.80
C ALA A 31 -4.20 14.44 -0.76
N ASP A 32 -5.38 15.06 -0.71
CA ASP A 32 -6.46 14.66 0.20
C ASP A 32 -6.94 13.23 -0.13
N THR A 33 -7.18 12.94 -1.41
CA THR A 33 -7.62 11.61 -1.88
C THR A 33 -6.57 10.52 -1.62
N LEU A 34 -5.28 10.83 -1.84
CA LEU A 34 -4.19 9.90 -1.57
C LEU A 34 -4.05 9.62 -0.06
N ALA A 35 -4.30 10.63 0.78
CA ALA A 35 -4.33 10.45 2.23
C ALA A 35 -5.48 9.52 2.65
N ASP A 36 -6.66 9.67 2.06
CA ASP A 36 -7.81 8.79 2.31
C ASP A 36 -7.52 7.35 1.88
N TYR A 37 -6.95 7.15 0.68
CA TYR A 37 -6.58 5.81 0.23
C TYR A 37 -5.48 5.18 1.07
N ARG A 38 -4.48 5.94 1.54
CA ARG A 38 -3.48 5.43 2.48
C ARG A 38 -4.09 5.04 3.81
N HIS A 39 -5.12 5.76 4.25
CA HIS A 39 -5.82 5.48 5.49
C HIS A 39 -6.68 4.19 5.39
N GLU A 40 -7.29 3.93 4.22
CA GLU A 40 -8.13 2.74 4.00
C GLU A 40 -7.38 1.51 3.48
N ALA A 41 -6.23 1.71 2.83
CA ALA A 41 -5.42 0.63 2.28
C ALA A 41 -4.90 -0.27 3.41
N ARG A 42 -5.57 -1.41 3.63
CA ARG A 42 -5.11 -2.46 4.54
C ARG A 42 -4.08 -3.34 3.83
N VAL A 43 -2.82 -3.01 4.07
CA VAL A 43 -1.66 -3.70 3.50
C VAL A 43 -1.51 -5.12 4.09
N PHE A 44 -1.68 -6.14 3.26
CA PHE A 44 -1.53 -7.55 3.62
C PHE A 44 -0.07 -8.04 3.65
N ASP A 45 0.91 -7.15 3.48
CA ASP A 45 2.33 -7.51 3.34
C ASP A 45 2.92 -8.28 4.54
N TYR A 46 2.27 -8.20 5.71
CA TYR A 46 2.66 -8.93 6.91
C TYR A 46 2.01 -10.30 7.05
N VAL A 47 0.99 -10.60 6.25
CA VAL A 47 0.28 -11.90 6.29
C VAL A 47 1.22 -13.08 6.06
N PRO A 48 2.18 -13.04 5.11
CA PRO A 48 3.17 -14.12 4.94
C PRO A 48 4.09 -14.30 6.14
N LEU A 49 4.47 -13.21 6.83
CA LEU A 49 5.26 -13.27 8.07
C LEU A 49 4.51 -14.01 9.17
N PHE A 50 3.22 -13.70 9.34
CA PHE A 50 2.37 -14.37 10.32
C PHE A 50 2.13 -15.84 9.98
N ALA A 51 1.90 -16.16 8.70
CA ALA A 51 1.77 -17.53 8.24
C ALA A 51 3.06 -18.34 8.53
N ALA A 52 4.23 -17.78 8.22
CA ALA A 52 5.51 -18.41 8.48
C ALA A 52 5.74 -18.67 9.97
N LYS A 53 5.39 -17.71 10.85
CA LYS A 53 5.47 -17.89 12.30
C LYS A 53 4.58 -19.02 12.80
N LYS A 54 3.34 -19.10 12.30
CA LYS A 54 2.39 -20.13 12.69
C LYS A 54 2.87 -21.54 12.31
N VAL A 55 3.34 -21.71 11.08
CA VAL A 55 3.87 -23.00 10.58
C VAL A 55 5.07 -23.46 11.43
N ARG A 56 6.00 -22.55 11.75
CA ARG A 56 7.16 -22.89 12.61
C ARG A 56 6.72 -23.41 13.98
N ASN A 57 5.72 -22.79 14.58
CA ASN A 57 5.21 -23.22 15.89
C ASN A 57 4.55 -24.59 15.83
N GLU A 58 3.73 -24.85 14.82
CA GLU A 58 3.06 -26.15 14.66
C GLU A 58 4.07 -27.29 14.47
N LEU A 59 5.13 -27.06 13.69
CA LEU A 59 6.19 -28.05 13.50
C LEU A 59 6.97 -28.33 14.79
N ARG A 60 7.26 -27.29 15.59
CA ARG A 60 7.91 -27.45 16.90
C ARG A 60 7.06 -28.27 17.86
N HIS A 61 5.76 -28.02 17.94
CA HIS A 61 4.86 -28.77 18.82
C HIS A 61 4.71 -30.24 18.41
N LYS A 62 4.70 -30.52 17.10
CA LYS A 62 4.69 -31.91 16.58
C LYS A 62 6.00 -32.64 16.85
N SER A 63 7.13 -31.94 16.85
CA SER A 63 8.45 -32.50 17.21
C SER A 63 8.52 -32.89 18.69
N HIS A 64 8.01 -32.05 19.60
CA HIS A 64 7.96 -32.35 21.04
C HIS A 64 7.04 -33.52 21.43
N ARG A 65 6.13 -33.94 20.54
CA ARG A 65 5.23 -35.08 20.76
C ARG A 65 5.83 -36.43 20.28
N LYS A 66 7.01 -36.42 19.67
CA LYS A 66 7.73 -37.63 19.19
C LYS A 66 8.88 -38.08 20.10
N HIS A 67 8.96 -37.57 21.34
CA HIS A 67 9.84 -38.11 22.38
C HIS A 67 9.07 -38.99 23.35
#